data_AF-A0A452YPI7-F1
#
_entry.id   AF-A0A452YPI7-F1
#
_cell.length_a   1.000
_cell.length_b   1.000
_cell.length_c   1.000
_cell.angle_alpha   90.00
_cell.angle_beta   90.00
_cell.angle_gamma   90.00
#
_symmetry.space_group_name_H-M   'P 1'
#
loop_
_entity.id
_entity.type
_entity.pdbx_description
1 polymer ?
#
loop_
_entity_poly.entity_id
_entity_poly.type
_entity_poly.pdbx_seq_one_letter_code
_entity_poly.pdbx_strand_id
1 'polypeptide(L)' 'WLANLDRCWTADRLARRNLPHPPCCPLCDQAPETHHLLLGCPFARQVWHEILSWLRLPCPPPNNDATLHDWWR' A
#
# COMPACT_ATOMS: atom_id res chain seq x y z
N TRP A 1 6.22 9.01 -5.70
CA TRP A 1 6.72 10.30 -5.17
C TRP A 1 6.02 10.71 -3.87
N LEU A 2 4.68 10.84 -3.79
CA LEU A 2 4.00 11.20 -2.52
C LEU A 2 3.98 10.07 -1.48
N ALA A 3 3.66 8.84 -1.87
CA ALA A 3 3.66 7.69 -0.95
C ALA A 3 5.03 7.47 -0.29
N ASN A 4 6.10 7.65 -1.05
CA ASN A 4 7.49 7.50 -0.58
C ASN A 4 7.96 8.63 0.34
N LEU A 5 7.24 9.75 0.38
CA LEU A 5 7.53 10.90 1.25
C LEU A 5 6.63 10.92 2.49
N ASP A 6 5.81 9.88 2.71
CA ASP A 6 4.72 9.91 3.68
C ASP A 6 3.75 11.08 3.47
N ARG A 7 3.71 11.55 2.21
CA ARG A 7 2.86 12.54 1.50
C ARG A 7 1.35 12.35 1.57
N CYS A 8 0.95 11.09 1.61
CA CYS A 8 -0.42 10.71 1.34
C CYS A 8 -1.32 10.92 2.55
N TRP A 9 -2.57 11.30 2.31
CA TRP A 9 -3.61 11.35 3.33
C TRP A 9 -4.12 9.93 3.55
N THR A 10 -3.35 9.14 4.29
CA THR A 10 -3.66 7.77 4.71
C THR A 10 -4.00 7.74 6.20
N ALA A 11 -4.69 6.70 6.67
CA ALA A 11 -4.95 6.48 8.09
C ALA A 11 -3.65 6.46 8.89
N ASP A 12 -2.56 6.03 8.26
CA ASP A 12 -1.20 6.06 8.83
C ASP A 12 -0.70 7.48 9.17
N ARG A 13 -1.04 8.49 8.36
CA ARG A 13 -0.71 9.88 8.67
C ARG A 13 -1.60 10.45 9.78
N LEU A 14 -2.85 10.00 9.87
CA LEU A 14 -3.74 10.33 10.99
C LEU A 14 -3.22 9.73 12.30
N ALA A 15 -2.81 8.45 12.28
CA ALA A 15 -2.22 7.75 13.41
C ALA A 15 -0.97 8.47 13.96
N ARG A 16 -0.05 8.90 13.08
CA ARG A 16 1.15 9.66 13.47
C ARG A 16 0.86 11.02 14.11
N ARG A 17 -0.35 11.56 13.92
CA ARG A 17 -0.79 12.84 14.48
C ARG A 17 -1.75 12.65 15.67
N ASN A 18 -1.92 11.42 16.17
CA ASN A 18 -2.91 11.08 17.20
C ASN A 18 -4.34 11.52 16.84
N LEU A 19 -4.67 11.58 15.55
CA LEU A 19 -6.01 11.87 15.09
C LEU A 19 -6.85 10.58 15.02
N PRO A 20 -8.19 10.68 15.13
CA PRO A 20 -9.08 9.54 14.93
C PRO A 20 -8.79 8.87 13.59
N HIS A 21 -8.54 7.57 13.63
CA HIS A 21 -8.26 6.76 12.44
C HIS A 21 -8.88 5.38 12.59
N PRO A 22 -9.25 4.73 11.47
CA PRO A 22 -9.68 3.34 11.49
C PRO A 22 -8.55 2.45 12.05
N PRO A 23 -8.86 1.48 12.95
CA PRO A 23 -7.86 0.58 13.51
C PRO A 23 -7.31 -0.40 12.46
N CYS A 24 -8.09 -0.67 11.42
CA CYS A 24 -7.77 -1.59 10.33
C CYS A 24 -7.82 -0.87 8.98
N CYS A 25 -7.13 -1.43 7.99
CA CYS A 25 -7.14 -0.96 6.62
C CYS A 25 -8.57 -1.00 6.05
N PRO A 26 -9.11 0.11 5.51
CA PRO A 26 -10.49 0.19 5.03
C PRO A 26 -10.76 -0.67 3.78
N LEU A 27 -9.71 -1.20 3.14
CA LEU A 27 -9.84 -2.01 1.92
C LEU A 27 -9.96 -3.51 2.19
N CYS A 28 -9.30 -4.01 3.24
CA CYS A 28 -9.24 -5.45 3.54
C CYS A 28 -9.66 -5.82 4.95
N ASP A 29 -9.73 -4.85 5.87
CA ASP A 29 -10.10 -5.00 7.29
C ASP A 29 -9.26 -6.04 8.07
N GLN A 30 -8.05 -6.36 7.60
CA GLN A 30 -7.23 -7.45 8.14
C GLN A 30 -6.02 -6.98 8.97
N ALA A 31 -5.48 -5.81 8.65
CA ALA A 31 -4.25 -5.32 9.25
C ALA A 31 -4.28 -3.79 9.37
N PRO A 32 -3.51 -3.19 10.31
CA PRO A 32 -3.33 -1.75 10.36
C PRO A 32 -2.79 -1.22 9.02
N GLU A 33 -3.26 -0.04 8.62
CA GLU A 33 -2.94 0.54 7.29
C GLU A 33 -1.45 0.88 7.11
N THR A 34 -0.71 1.06 8.21
CA THR A 34 0.71 1.38 8.29
C THR A 34 1.57 0.39 7.49
N HIS A 35 2.18 0.85 6.39
CA HIS A 35 2.94 0.04 5.41
C HIS A 35 2.15 -1.06 4.67
N HIS A 36 0.88 -1.27 5.02
CA HIS A 36 0.04 -2.31 4.44
C HIS A 36 -0.68 -1.84 3.17
N LEU A 37 -1.16 -0.59 3.13
CA LEU A 37 -2.11 -0.12 2.12
C LEU A 37 -1.71 -0.40 0.66
N LEU A 38 -0.43 -0.22 0.31
CA LEU A 38 0.02 -0.26 -1.08
C LEU A 38 0.59 -1.61 -1.53
N LEU A 39 1.12 -2.41 -0.60
CA LEU A 39 1.88 -3.63 -0.92
C LEU A 39 1.37 -4.85 -0.16
N GLY A 40 1.00 -4.68 1.12
CA GLY A 40 0.48 -5.75 1.96
C GLY A 40 -1.02 -6.01 1.78
N CYS A 41 -1.78 -5.03 1.30
CA CYS A 41 -3.23 -5.15 1.15
C CYS A 41 -3.60 -6.09 -0.01
N PRO A 42 -4.39 -7.17 0.24
CA PRO A 42 -4.82 -8.07 -0.81
C PRO A 42 -5.52 -7.36 -1.98
N PHE A 43 -6.34 -6.36 -1.66
CA PHE A 43 -7.00 -5.51 -2.66
C PHE A 43 -5.98 -4.74 -3.51
N ALA A 44 -4.99 -4.10 -2.87
CA ALA A 44 -3.95 -3.37 -3.60
C ALA A 44 -3.09 -4.28 -4.46
N ARG A 45 -2.77 -5.50 -3.99
CA ARG A 45 -2.05 -6.52 -4.76
C ARG A 45 -2.82 -6.92 -6.02
N GLN A 46 -4.14 -7.07 -5.91
CA GLN A 46 -5.00 -7.36 -7.06
C GLN A 46 -4.97 -6.20 -8.06
N VAL A 47 -5.11 -4.95 -7.60
CA VAL A 47 -5.02 -3.76 -8.46
C VAL A 47 -3.67 -3.70 -9.19
N TRP A 48 -2.57 -3.97 -8.48
CA TRP A 48 -1.25 -4.01 -9.12
C TRP A 48 -1.15 -5.11 -10.16
N HIS A 49 -1.69 -6.29 -9.89
CA HIS A 49 -1.72 -7.38 -10.86
C HIS A 49 -2.45 -6.98 -12.15
N GLU A 50 -3.63 -6.37 -12.04
CA GLU A 50 -4.41 -5.89 -13.18
C GLU A 50 -3.66 -4.81 -13.97
N ILE A 51 -3.06 -3.83 -13.29
CA ILE A 51 -2.29 -2.75 -13.93
C ILE A 51 -1.06 -3.32 -14.66
N LEU A 52 -0.29 -4.20 -14.02
CA LEU A 52 0.90 -4.81 -14.62
C LEU A 52 0.55 -5.71 -15.80
N SER A 53 -0.54 -6.47 -15.69
CA SER A 53 -1.09 -7.28 -16.78
C SER A 53 -1.49 -6.41 -17.97
N TRP A 54 -2.21 -5.32 -17.71
CA TRP A 54 -2.63 -4.36 -18.73
C TRP A 54 -1.44 -3.70 -19.44
N LEU A 55 -0.39 -3.34 -18.68
CA LEU A 55 0.84 -2.73 -19.21
C LEU A 55 1.84 -3.76 -19.79
N ARG A 56 1.58 -5.07 -19.64
CA ARG A 56 2.49 -6.17 -20.01
C ARG A 56 3.89 -6.03 -19.41
N LEU A 57 3.98 -5.52 -18.19
CA LEU A 57 5.24 -5.36 -17.47
C LEU A 57 5.60 -6.66 -16.74
N PRO A 58 6.82 -7.20 -16.93
CA PRO A 58 7.27 -8.44 -16.27
C PRO A 58 7.71 -8.22 -14.81
N CYS A 59 7.01 -7.35 -14.08
CA CYS A 59 7.32 -7.05 -12.67
C CYS A 59 6.61 -8.07 -11.76
N PRO A 60 7.29 -8.68 -10.77
CA PRO A 60 6.63 -9.53 -9.79
C PRO A 60 5.65 -8.70 -8.96
N PRO A 61 4.51 -9.25 -8.53
CA PRO A 61 3.60 -8.55 -7.63
C PRO A 61 4.31 -8.23 -6.30
N PRO A 62 3.91 -7.15 -5.60
CA PRO A 62 4.54 -6.79 -4.35
C PRO A 62 4.34 -7.88 -3.30
N ASN A 63 5.44 -8.20 -2.60
CA ASN A 63 5.48 -9.09 -1.43
C ASN A 63 5.54 -8.24 -0.15
N ASN A 64 5.13 -8.83 0.98
CA ASN A 64 5.07 -8.17 2.28
C ASN A 64 6.42 -7.62 2.78
N ASP A 65 7.53 -8.13 2.26
CA ASP A 65 8.88 -7.76 2.74
C ASP A 65 9.53 -6.61 1.94
N ALA A 66 8.93 -6.19 0.82
CA ALA A 66 9.50 -5.16 -0.04
C ALA A 66 8.94 -3.77 0.33
N THR A 67 9.80 -2.75 0.39
CA THR A 67 9.32 -1.36 0.42
C THR A 67 8.80 -0.96 -0.96
N LEU A 68 7.98 0.10 -1.04
CA LEU A 68 7.42 0.56 -2.32
C LEU A 68 8.50 0.96 -3.31
N HIS A 69 9.62 1.47 -2.80
CA HIS A 69 10.76 1.82 -3.64
C HIS A 69 11.54 0.60 -4.10
N ASP A 70 11.76 -0.39 -3.23
CA ASP A 70 12.51 -1.61 -3.57
C ASP A 70 11.73 -2.49 -4.55
N TRP A 71 10.40 -2.53 -4.43
CA TRP A 71 9.55 -3.29 -5.33
C TRP A 71 9.51 -2.72 -6.77
N TRP A 72 9.55 -1.40 -6.91
CA TRP A 72 9.38 -0.73 -8.21
C TRP A 72 10.69 -0.54 -9.01
N ARG A 73 11.84 -0.95 -8.47
CA ARG A 73 13.11 -0.97 -9.23
C ARG A 73 13.14 -2.10 -10.24
#